data_AF-D8F5K3-F1
#
_entry.id   AF-D8F5K3-F1
#
_cell.length_a   1.000
_cell.length_b   1.000
_cell.length_c   1.000
_cell.angle_alpha   90.00
_cell.angle_beta   90.00
_cell.angle_gamma   90.00
#
_symmetry.space_group_name_H-M   'P 1'
#
loop_
_entity.id
_entity.type
_entity.pdbx_description
1 polymer ?
#
loop_
_entity_poly.entity_id
_entity_poly.type
_entity_poly.pdbx_seq_one_letter_code
_entity_poly.pdbx_strand_id
1 'polypeptide(L)'
;MISDTYDIDTFFKAIEKKDLSEIISFADREALAAWRRAYRQKKDGKSLGDLPARYENTLEELISFLRTALPARPFEIDETLFERFLKLRWRVFGEMREPFDPVSSKTLPS
;
A
#
# COMPACT_ATOMS: atom_id res chain seq x y z
N MET A 1 -8.57 -12.76 -0.54
CA MET A 1 -7.52 -11.81 -0.99
C MET A 1 -7.94 -10.41 -0.58
N ILE A 2 -7.02 -9.47 -0.43
CA ILE A 2 -7.38 -8.11 0.02
C ILE A 2 -8.18 -7.40 -1.08
N SER A 3 -7.92 -7.78 -2.33
CA SER A 3 -8.69 -7.46 -3.53
C SER A 3 -10.18 -7.87 -3.49
N ASP A 4 -10.62 -8.63 -2.49
CA ASP A 4 -12.04 -8.95 -2.29
C ASP A 4 -12.79 -7.81 -1.59
N THR A 5 -12.10 -7.03 -0.76
CA THR A 5 -12.63 -5.90 0.01
C THR A 5 -12.10 -4.55 -0.45
N TYR A 6 -11.03 -4.53 -1.26
CA TYR A 6 -10.35 -3.32 -1.73
C TYR A 6 -9.83 -2.44 -0.58
N ASP A 7 -9.55 -3.05 0.57
CA ASP A 7 -9.12 -2.34 1.78
C ASP A 7 -7.60 -2.12 1.78
N ILE A 8 -7.21 -0.87 1.59
CA ILE A 8 -5.80 -0.47 1.53
C ILE A 8 -5.09 -0.57 2.89
N ASP A 9 -5.81 -0.42 4.01
CA ASP A 9 -5.21 -0.49 5.34
C ASP A 9 -4.85 -1.93 5.68
N THR A 10 -5.73 -2.87 5.30
CA THR A 10 -5.43 -4.30 5.37
C THR A 10 -4.25 -4.67 4.47
N PHE A 11 -4.12 -4.04 3.30
CA PHE A 11 -2.95 -4.21 2.44
C PHE A 11 -1.66 -3.76 3.13
N PHE A 12 -1.64 -2.56 3.73
CA PHE A 12 -0.45 -2.06 4.44
C PHE A 12 -0.03 -2.95 5.62
N LYS A 13 -1.00 -3.42 6.41
CA LYS A 13 -0.72 -4.39 7.49
C LYS A 13 -0.13 -5.70 6.97
N ALA A 14 -0.57 -6.17 5.81
CA ALA A 14 -0.09 -7.41 5.22
C ALA A 14 1.35 -7.29 4.67
N ILE A 15 1.80 -6.07 4.35
CA ILE A 15 3.13 -5.81 3.79
C ILE A 15 4.15 -5.26 4.79
N GLU A 16 3.72 -4.91 6.00
CA GLU A 16 4.55 -4.29 7.05
C GLU A 16 5.84 -5.06 7.37
N LYS A 17 5.80 -6.40 7.28
CA LYS A 17 6.95 -7.28 7.60
C LYS A 17 7.63 -7.86 6.36
N LYS A 18 7.33 -7.34 5.18
CA LYS A 18 7.81 -7.88 3.90
C LYS A 18 9.00 -7.09 3.39
N ASP A 19 9.91 -7.78 2.71
CA ASP A 19 10.97 -7.09 1.98
C ASP A 19 10.42 -6.41 0.72
N LEU A 20 11.19 -5.50 0.12
CA LEU A 20 10.76 -4.76 -1.07
C LEU A 20 10.27 -5.65 -2.21
N SER A 21 11.00 -6.73 -2.49
CA SER A 21 10.71 -7.63 -3.61
C SER A 21 9.40 -8.38 -3.36
N GLU A 22 9.14 -8.74 -2.11
CA GLU A 22 7.88 -9.30 -1.65
C GLU A 22 6.75 -8.29 -1.71
N ILE A 23 6.99 -7.03 -1.31
CA ILE A 23 6.00 -5.94 -1.40
C ILE A 23 5.57 -5.74 -2.85
N ILE A 24 6.53 -5.60 -3.78
CA ILE A 24 6.25 -5.40 -5.20
C ILE A 24 5.48 -6.61 -5.75
N SER A 25 5.93 -7.83 -5.47
CA SER A 25 5.27 -9.04 -5.93
C SER A 25 3.86 -9.20 -5.36
N PHE A 26 3.64 -8.77 -4.12
CA PHE A 26 2.34 -8.83 -3.46
C PHE A 26 1.38 -7.76 -4.00
N ALA A 27 1.86 -6.53 -4.16
CA ALA A 27 1.11 -5.44 -4.79
C ALA A 27 0.64 -5.82 -6.21
N ASP A 28 1.53 -6.41 -7.02
CA ASP A 28 1.23 -6.81 -8.40
C ASP A 28 0.14 -7.88 -8.46
N ARG A 29 0.18 -8.86 -7.55
CA ARG A 29 -0.86 -9.90 -7.41
C ARG A 29 -2.20 -9.32 -7.00
N GLU A 30 -2.22 -8.40 -6.03
CA GLU A 30 -3.45 -7.79 -5.53
C GLU A 30 -4.07 -6.84 -6.57
N ALA A 31 -3.26 -6.07 -7.32
CA ALA A 31 -3.73 -5.24 -8.43
C ALA A 31 -4.39 -6.09 -9.53
N LEU A 32 -3.70 -7.14 -9.98
CA LEU A 32 -4.22 -8.05 -11.00
C LEU A 32 -5.50 -8.77 -10.54
N ALA A 33 -5.60 -9.13 -9.26
CA ALA A 33 -6.79 -9.75 -8.71
C ALA A 33 -7.97 -8.78 -8.63
N ALA A 34 -7.71 -7.51 -8.26
CA ALA A 34 -8.71 -6.44 -8.26
C ALA A 34 -9.25 -6.20 -9.68
N TRP A 35 -8.37 -6.10 -10.68
CA TRP A 35 -8.74 -5.97 -12.08
C TRP A 35 -9.61 -7.13 -12.58
N ARG A 36 -9.17 -8.38 -12.35
CA ARG A 36 -9.93 -9.59 -12.74
C ARG A 36 -11.32 -9.63 -12.10
N ARG A 37 -11.43 -9.17 -10.85
CA ARG A 37 -12.70 -9.14 -10.13
C ARG A 37 -13.61 -8.05 -10.70
N ALA A 38 -13.09 -6.84 -10.92
CA ALA A 38 -13.83 -5.76 -11.56
C ALA A 38 -14.34 -6.17 -12.95
N TYR A 39 -13.48 -6.81 -13.74
CA TYR A 39 -13.83 -7.31 -15.07
C TYR A 39 -14.96 -8.35 -15.04
N ARG A 40 -14.88 -9.34 -14.14
CA ARG A 40 -15.94 -10.35 -13.97
C ARG A 40 -17.26 -9.73 -13.55
N GLN A 41 -17.23 -8.81 -12.58
CA GLN A 41 -18.46 -8.18 -12.10
C GLN A 41 -19.10 -7.29 -13.16
N LYS A 42 -18.31 -6.55 -13.94
CA LYS A 42 -18.80 -5.80 -15.10
C LYS A 42 -19.47 -6.71 -16.12
N LYS A 43 -18.90 -7.90 -16.38
CA LYS A 43 -19.49 -8.90 -17.27
C LYS A 43 -20.82 -9.46 -16.73
N ASP A 44 -20.93 -9.62 -15.42
CA ASP A 44 -22.13 -10.12 -14.73
C ASP A 44 -23.18 -9.02 -14.48
N GLY A 45 -23.00 -7.82 -15.02
CA GLY A 45 -23.90 -6.68 -14.84
C GLY A 45 -23.89 -6.07 -13.44
N LYS A 46 -22.91 -6.44 -12.59
CA LYS A 46 -22.72 -5.89 -11.25
C LYS A 46 -21.75 -4.72 -11.30
N SER A 47 -22.13 -3.60 -10.70
CA SER A 47 -21.25 -2.43 -10.57
C SER A 47 -20.71 -2.34 -9.14
N LEU A 48 -19.38 -2.27 -9.02
CA LEU A 48 -18.69 -1.90 -7.77
C LEU A 48 -18.34 -0.41 -7.74
N GLY A 49 -18.81 0.36 -8.73
CA GLY A 49 -18.32 1.72 -8.97
C GLY A 49 -16.82 1.74 -9.24
N ASP A 50 -16.16 2.84 -8.83
CA ASP A 50 -14.74 3.08 -9.11
C ASP A 50 -13.79 2.45 -8.09
N LEU A 51 -14.32 1.80 -7.05
CA LEU A 51 -13.52 1.21 -5.95
C LEU A 51 -12.41 0.27 -6.44
N PRO A 52 -12.68 -0.69 -7.35
CA PRO A 52 -11.64 -1.60 -7.83
C PRO A 52 -10.55 -0.88 -8.63
N ALA A 53 -10.94 0.09 -9.45
CA ALA A 53 -10.01 0.87 -10.27
C ALA A 53 -9.13 1.79 -9.39
N ARG A 54 -9.71 2.41 -8.35
CA ARG A 54 -8.94 3.19 -7.38
C ARG A 54 -7.92 2.34 -6.62
N TYR A 55 -8.33 1.15 -6.20
CA TYR A 55 -7.44 0.21 -5.51
C TYR A 55 -6.31 -0.28 -6.42
N GLU A 56 -6.64 -0.70 -7.65
CA GLU A 56 -5.67 -1.10 -8.68
C GLU A 56 -4.65 0.01 -8.94
N ASN A 57 -5.11 1.21 -9.28
CA ASN A 57 -4.24 2.36 -9.54
C ASN A 57 -3.33 2.68 -8.36
N THR A 58 -3.84 2.62 -7.13
CA THR A 58 -3.03 2.87 -5.92
C THR A 58 -1.89 1.87 -5.79
N LEU A 59 -2.12 0.60 -6.14
CA LEU A 59 -1.10 -0.43 -6.10
C LEU A 59 -0.10 -0.29 -7.25
N GLU A 60 -0.53 0.09 -8.45
CA GLU A 60 0.36 0.36 -9.59
C GLU A 60 1.27 1.56 -9.35
N GLU A 61 0.75 2.62 -8.72
CA GLU A 61 1.54 3.78 -8.29
C GLU A 61 2.58 3.40 -7.24
N LEU A 62 2.19 2.58 -6.25
CA LEU A 62 3.11 2.03 -5.26
C LEU A 62 4.22 1.22 -5.93
N ILE A 63 3.88 0.30 -6.84
CA ILE A 63 4.86 -0.51 -7.57
C ILE A 63 5.82 0.39 -8.37
N SER A 64 5.28 1.39 -9.06
CA SER A 64 6.07 2.33 -9.86
C SER A 64 7.02 3.16 -8.98
N PHE A 65 6.55 3.62 -7.82
CA PHE A 65 7.38 4.31 -6.83
C PHE A 65 8.50 3.40 -6.32
N LEU A 66 8.19 2.17 -5.92
CA LEU A 66 9.18 1.23 -5.39
C LEU A 66 10.22 0.84 -6.46
N ARG A 67 9.78 0.66 -7.72
CA ARG A 67 10.67 0.38 -8.87
C ARG A 67 11.53 1.59 -9.28
N THR A 68 11.05 2.81 -9.09
CA THR A 68 11.83 4.03 -9.37
C THR A 68 12.72 4.46 -8.23
N ALA A 69 12.45 4.00 -7.00
CA ALA A 69 13.37 4.08 -5.86
C ALA A 69 14.51 3.04 -5.93
N LEU A 70 14.45 2.12 -6.90
CA LEU A 70 15.38 1.00 -7.08
C LEU A 70 16.62 1.24 -7.98
N PRO A 71 17.00 2.43 -8.52
CA PRO A 71 18.12 2.47 -9.45
C PRO A 71 19.46 2.33 -8.71
N ALA A 72 20.06 1.14 -8.87
CA ALA A 72 21.50 0.88 -8.98
C ALA A 72 22.34 0.44 -7.75
N ARG A 73 21.80 0.01 -6.61
CA ARG A 73 22.62 -0.70 -5.60
C ARG A 73 21.81 -1.69 -4.75
N PRO A 74 22.45 -2.73 -4.19
CA PRO A 74 21.85 -3.53 -3.14
C PRO A 74 21.79 -2.64 -1.91
N PHE A 75 20.69 -1.93 -1.73
CA PHE A 75 20.48 -1.10 -0.56
C PHE A 75 19.26 -1.65 0.16
N GLU A 76 19.49 -2.04 1.41
CA GLU A 76 18.43 -2.28 2.38
C GLU A 76 17.50 -1.06 2.35
N ILE A 77 16.21 -1.30 2.16
CA ILE A 77 15.23 -0.24 2.36
C ILE A 77 15.25 0.11 3.83
N ASP A 78 15.92 1.22 4.12
CA ASP A 78 15.83 1.91 5.39
C ASP A 78 14.41 2.49 5.55
N GLU A 79 13.81 2.29 6.73
CA GLU A 79 12.53 2.85 7.19
C GLU A 79 12.34 4.33 6.79
N THR A 80 13.44 5.08 6.71
CA THR A 80 13.49 6.49 6.30
C THR A 80 12.92 6.76 4.89
N LEU A 81 13.08 5.83 3.95
CA LEU A 81 12.54 5.96 2.58
C LEU A 81 11.04 5.69 2.54
N PHE A 82 10.58 4.71 3.33
CA PHE A 82 9.15 4.42 3.49
C PHE A 82 8.43 5.60 4.18
N GLU A 83 9.03 6.17 5.21
CA GLU A 83 8.58 7.41 5.86
C GLU A 83 8.46 8.60 4.90
N ARG A 84 9.38 8.71 3.92
CA ARG A 84 9.29 9.76 2.88
C ARG A 84 8.11 9.55 1.93
N PHE A 85 7.81 8.31 1.56
CA PHE A 85 6.63 7.98 0.77
C PHE A 85 5.34 8.32 1.53
N LEU A 86 5.25 7.95 2.80
CA LEU A 86 4.12 8.29 3.66
C LEU A 86 3.93 9.82 3.76
N LYS A 87 5.02 10.59 3.92
CA LYS A 87 4.97 12.07 3.93
C LYS A 87 4.56 12.68 2.59
N LEU A 88 4.98 12.10 1.47
CA LEU A 88 4.54 12.54 0.14
C LEU A 88 3.05 12.27 -0.07
N ARG A 89 2.58 11.09 0.35
CA ARG A 89 1.15 10.75 0.36
C ARG A 89 0.35 11.70 1.27
N TRP A 90 0.87 12.05 2.45
CA TRP A 90 0.27 13.04 3.35
C TRP A 90 0.07 14.39 2.67
N ARG A 91 1.09 14.88 1.95
CA ARG A 91 1.03 16.16 1.24
C ARG A 91 0.04 16.14 0.06
N VAL A 92 -0.12 15.00 -0.62
CA VAL A 92 -0.97 14.88 -1.82
C VAL A 92 -2.42 14.57 -1.48
N PHE A 93 -2.69 13.81 -0.42
CA PHE A 93 -4.01 13.26 -0.12
C PHE A 93 -4.60 13.70 1.23
N GLY A 94 -3.87 14.45 2.06
CA GLY A 94 -4.42 15.33 3.11
C GLY A 94 -5.26 14.71 4.25
N GLU A 95 -5.44 13.39 4.34
CA GLU A 95 -6.20 12.76 5.42
C GLU A 95 -5.51 11.51 5.95
N MET A 96 -4.80 11.63 7.08
CA MET A 96 -4.90 10.67 8.18
C MET A 96 -4.54 11.35 9.51
N ARG A 97 -5.26 10.91 10.55
CA ARG A 97 -5.14 11.29 11.96
C ARG A 97 -3.70 11.22 12.47
N GLU A 98 -3.47 12.00 13.52
CA GLU A 98 -2.19 12.40 14.13
C GLU A 98 -1.01 11.42 14.05
N PRO A 99 0.22 11.95 13.93
CA PRO A 99 1.43 11.14 13.87
C PRO A 99 1.60 10.32 15.15
N PHE A 100 2.06 9.07 14.99
CA PHE A 100 2.53 8.24 16.09
C PHE A 100 3.69 8.94 16.79
N ASP A 101 3.51 9.30 18.07
CA ASP A 101 4.54 9.89 18.92
C ASP A 101 5.37 8.75 19.56
N PRO A 102 6.64 8.55 19.17
CA PRO A 102 7.43 7.43 19.68
C PRO A 102 7.98 7.66 21.10
N VAL A 103 7.58 8.73 21.81
CA VAL A 103 8.15 9.10 23.12
C VAL A 103 7.13 9.02 24.27
N SER A 104 6.27 8.00 24.29
CA SER A 104 5.42 7.74 25.47
C SER A 104 5.36 6.27 25.87
N SER A 105 6.53 5.66 26.04
CA SER A 105 6.67 4.39 26.77
C SER A 105 7.95 4.39 27.62
N LYS A 106 8.17 5.49 28.35
CA LYS A 106 8.92 5.49 29.60
C LYS A 106 7.98 5.92 30.72
N THR A 107 7.37 4.94 31.38
CA THR A 107 7.16 4.89 32.84
C THR A 107 6.40 3.59 33.17
N LEU A 108 7.16 2.54 33.49
CA LEU A 108 6.69 1.48 34.37
C LEU A 108 6.80 2.02 35.81
N PRO A 109 5.73 2.05 36.61
CA PRO A 109 5.89 1.97 38.04
C PRO A 109 5.96 0.51 38.47
N SER A 110 6.95 0.23 39.32
CA SER A 110 7.17 -1.00 40.07
C SER A 110 6.06 -1.28 41.08
#